data_AF-A0A383EWL0-F1
#
_entry.id   AF-A0A383EWL0-F1
#
_cell.length_a   1.000
_cell.length_b   1.000
_cell.length_c   1.000
_cell.angle_alpha   90.00
_cell.angle_beta   90.00
_cell.angle_gamma   90.00
#
_symmetry.space_group_name_H-M   'P 1'
#
loop_
_entity.id
_entity.type
_entity.pdbx_description
1 polymer ?
#
loop_
_entity_poly.entity_id
_entity_poly.type
_entity_poly.pdbx_seq_one_letter_code
_entity_poly.pdbx_strand_id
1 'polypeptide(L)'
;MYFDQDVQDAIVKYNESTNAAERNKIYSEEIHYAFDKLCENIINTFKFEYFDDVYIDVKQEVLSFLVMNMHKYDHTKGSKAFSYFSVVCKNYLILHNNANYKKYKSHDDISVLDT
;
A
#
# COMPACT_ATOMS: atom_id res chain seq x y z
N MET A 1 6.13 -14.63 -11.49
CA MET A 1 5.11 -14.05 -10.59
C MET A 1 5.88 -13.30 -9.51
N TYR A 2 5.51 -12.07 -9.13
CA TYR A 2 6.30 -11.25 -8.18
C TYR A 2 5.85 -11.41 -6.72
N PHE A 3 4.73 -12.08 -6.50
CA PHE A 3 4.13 -12.30 -5.20
C PHE A 3 3.54 -13.72 -5.20
N ASP A 4 4.24 -14.64 -4.56
CA ASP A 4 3.93 -16.07 -4.53
C ASP A 4 3.96 -16.59 -3.08
N GLN A 5 4.09 -17.92 -2.93
CA GLN A 5 4.11 -18.55 -1.61
C GLN A 5 5.37 -18.17 -0.82
N ASP A 6 6.52 -18.02 -1.47
CA ASP A 6 7.78 -17.66 -0.81
C ASP A 6 7.65 -16.28 -0.15
N VAL A 7 7.01 -15.32 -0.84
CA VAL A 7 6.72 -14.00 -0.27
C VAL A 7 5.75 -14.09 0.91
N GLN A 8 4.72 -14.95 0.83
CA GLN A 8 3.81 -15.16 1.94
C GLN A 8 4.53 -15.72 3.17
N ASP A 9 5.41 -16.71 2.97
CA ASP A 9 6.17 -17.34 4.05
C ASP A 9 7.18 -16.35 4.66
N ALA A 10 7.81 -15.51 3.82
CA ALA A 10 8.67 -14.42 4.28
C ALA A 10 7.90 -13.41 5.15
N ILE A 11 6.66 -13.06 4.80
CA ILE A 11 5.81 -12.18 5.62
C ILE A 11 5.50 -12.82 6.97
N VAL A 12 5.19 -14.12 7.00
CA VAL A 12 4.94 -14.85 8.25
C VAL A 12 6.21 -14.84 9.12
N LYS A 13 7.35 -15.21 8.53
CA LYS A 13 8.65 -15.20 9.21
C LYS A 13 9.03 -13.82 9.74
N TYR A 14 8.77 -12.76 8.96
CA TYR A 14 8.98 -11.39 9.40
C TYR A 14 8.12 -11.04 10.62
N ASN A 15 6.84 -11.43 10.62
CA ASN A 15 5.91 -11.15 11.70
C ASN A 15 6.23 -11.95 12.98
N GLU A 16 6.79 -13.14 12.84
CA GLU A 16 7.18 -14.01 13.95
C GLU A 16 8.56 -13.67 14.54
N SER A 17 9.45 -13.06 13.75
CA SER A 17 10.79 -12.69 14.22
C SER A 17 10.74 -11.55 15.24
N THR A 18 11.43 -11.75 16.36
CA THR A 18 11.62 -10.73 17.41
C THR A 18 12.90 -9.92 17.22
N ASN A 19 13.76 -10.31 16.26
CA ASN A 19 15.05 -9.66 16.00
C ASN A 19 14.91 -8.61 14.90
N ALA A 20 15.23 -7.36 15.22
CA ALA A 20 15.12 -6.24 14.27
C ALA A 20 16.06 -6.38 13.06
N ALA A 21 17.28 -6.91 13.24
CA ALA A 21 18.22 -7.12 12.15
C ALA A 21 17.73 -8.22 11.20
N GLU A 22 17.16 -9.29 11.75
CA GLU A 22 16.56 -10.37 10.95
C GLU A 22 15.35 -9.87 10.17
N ARG A 23 14.43 -9.14 10.83
CA ARG A 23 13.28 -8.51 10.16
C ARG A 23 13.70 -7.59 9.01
N ASN A 24 14.71 -6.76 9.23
CA ASN A 24 15.23 -5.87 8.18
C ASN A 24 15.79 -6.66 7.00
N LYS A 25 16.48 -7.78 7.27
CA LYS A 25 17.00 -8.66 6.23
C LYS A 25 15.88 -9.31 5.42
N ILE A 26 14.93 -9.98 6.09
CA ILE A 26 13.77 -10.63 5.45
C ILE A 26 13.01 -9.60 4.60
N TYR A 27 12.75 -8.41 5.14
CA TYR A 27 12.05 -7.38 4.40
C TYR A 27 12.81 -6.96 3.14
N SER A 28 14.09 -6.63 3.28
CA SER A 28 14.89 -6.09 2.18
C SER A 28 15.12 -7.12 1.07
N GLU A 29 15.33 -8.38 1.44
CA GLU A 29 15.70 -9.45 0.51
C GLU A 29 14.48 -10.18 -0.08
N GLU A 30 13.40 -10.37 0.70
CA GLU A 30 12.32 -11.30 0.34
C GLU A 30 10.97 -10.60 0.12
N ILE A 31 10.70 -9.48 0.78
CA ILE A 31 9.36 -8.84 0.77
C ILE A 31 9.31 -7.56 -0.08
N HIS A 32 10.33 -6.70 0.03
CA HIS A 32 10.31 -5.34 -0.49
C HIS A 32 9.98 -5.29 -1.98
N TYR A 33 10.66 -6.09 -2.80
CA TYR A 33 10.44 -6.13 -4.24
C TYR A 33 8.99 -6.52 -4.60
N ALA A 34 8.43 -7.50 -3.89
CA ALA A 34 7.06 -7.97 -4.11
C ALA A 34 6.03 -6.88 -3.77
N PHE A 35 6.22 -6.17 -2.67
CA PHE A 35 5.33 -5.07 -2.25
C PHE A 35 5.46 -3.86 -3.18
N ASP A 36 6.68 -3.48 -3.57
CA ASP A 36 6.89 -2.36 -4.51
C ASP A 36 6.17 -2.63 -5.85
N LYS A 37 6.30 -3.85 -6.39
CA LYS A 37 5.59 -4.26 -7.60
C LYS A 37 4.09 -4.40 -7.42
N LEU A 38 3.61 -4.80 -6.24
CA LEU A 38 2.19 -4.81 -5.94
C LEU A 38 1.60 -3.39 -6.01
N CYS A 39 2.22 -2.43 -5.32
CA CYS A 39 1.79 -1.04 -5.32
C CYS A 39 1.84 -0.44 -6.74
N GLU A 40 2.95 -0.62 -7.46
CA GLU A 40 3.12 -0.16 -8.84
C GLU A 40 1.97 -0.65 -9.74
N ASN A 41 1.67 -1.95 -9.69
CA ASN A 41 0.61 -2.55 -10.51
C ASN A 41 -0.78 -2.03 -10.16
N ILE A 42 -1.11 -1.91 -8.88
CA ILE A 42 -2.44 -1.44 -8.45
C ILE A 42 -2.62 0.02 -8.84
N ILE A 43 -1.65 0.89 -8.57
CA ILE A 43 -1.73 2.32 -8.91
C ILE A 43 -1.91 2.48 -10.43
N ASN A 44 -1.11 1.77 -11.24
CA ASN A 44 -1.19 1.83 -12.70
C ASN A 44 -2.50 1.29 -13.27
N THR A 45 -3.12 0.33 -12.59
CA THR A 45 -4.39 -0.28 -13.03
C THR A 45 -5.58 0.66 -12.80
N PHE A 46 -5.67 1.28 -11.61
CA PHE A 46 -6.87 2.02 -11.22
C PHE A 46 -6.81 3.52 -11.55
N LYS A 47 -5.62 4.09 -11.83
CA LYS A 47 -5.42 5.47 -12.30
C LYS A 47 -6.30 6.51 -11.58
N PHE A 48 -6.15 6.60 -10.27
CA PHE A 48 -6.88 7.56 -9.45
C PHE A 48 -6.50 9.00 -9.83
N GLU A 49 -7.48 9.78 -10.30
CA GLU A 49 -7.26 11.08 -10.94
C GLU A 49 -6.98 12.23 -9.97
N TYR A 50 -7.27 12.07 -8.67
CA TYR A 50 -7.18 13.14 -7.67
C TYR A 50 -5.99 12.94 -6.72
N PHE A 51 -4.83 12.62 -7.28
CA PHE A 51 -3.56 12.66 -6.54
C PHE A 51 -2.81 13.94 -6.96
N ASP A 52 -2.58 14.82 -5.98
CA ASP A 52 -1.82 16.06 -6.18
C ASP A 52 -0.30 15.80 -6.22
N ASP A 53 0.13 14.62 -5.75
CA ASP A 53 1.52 14.22 -5.60
C ASP A 53 2.10 13.50 -6.82
N VAL A 54 3.42 13.53 -6.96
CA VAL A 54 4.13 12.78 -8.00
C VAL A 54 3.94 11.28 -7.75
N TYR A 55 3.75 10.51 -8.84
CA TYR A 55 3.55 9.05 -8.79
C TYR A 55 4.49 8.30 -7.83
N ILE A 56 5.76 8.71 -7.79
CA ILE A 56 6.77 8.08 -6.93
C ILE A 56 6.43 8.24 -5.45
N ASP A 57 5.96 9.42 -5.04
CA ASP A 57 5.63 9.72 -3.65
C ASP A 57 4.40 8.92 -3.21
N VAL A 58 3.36 8.90 -4.06
CA VAL A 58 2.16 8.07 -3.82
C VAL A 58 2.54 6.61 -3.67
N LYS A 59 3.42 6.08 -4.54
CA LYS A 59 3.87 4.69 -4.44
C LYS A 59 4.61 4.42 -3.12
N GLN A 60 5.53 5.30 -2.72
CA GLN A 60 6.30 5.15 -1.48
C GLN A 60 5.41 5.25 -0.23
N GLU A 61 4.41 6.13 -0.26
CA GLU A 61 3.45 6.26 0.84
C GLU A 61 2.61 4.99 0.99
N VAL A 62 2.05 4.48 -0.12
CA VAL A 62 1.25 3.24 -0.12
C VAL A 62 2.11 2.05 0.33
N LEU A 63 3.35 1.95 -0.18
CA LEU A 63 4.29 0.90 0.23
C LEU A 63 4.54 0.95 1.74
N SER A 64 4.84 2.14 2.28
CA SER A 64 5.04 2.36 3.71
C SER A 64 3.80 1.97 4.52
N PHE A 65 2.61 2.30 4.03
CA PHE A 65 1.34 1.91 4.65
C PHE A 65 1.17 0.39 4.74
N LEU A 66 1.51 -0.35 3.67
CA LEU A 66 1.46 -1.82 3.69
C LEU A 66 2.44 -2.40 4.71
N VAL A 67 3.68 -1.89 4.75
CA VAL A 67 4.71 -2.34 5.70
C VAL A 67 4.29 -2.09 7.15
N MET A 68 3.80 -0.89 7.45
CA MET A 68 3.32 -0.54 8.79
C MET A 68 2.17 -1.45 9.25
N ASN A 69 1.34 -1.92 8.31
CA ASN A 69 0.19 -2.78 8.63
C ASN A 69 0.47 -4.27 8.40
N MET A 70 1.69 -4.66 8.06
CA MET A 70 2.03 -6.05 7.69
C MET A 70 1.78 -7.04 8.84
N HIS A 71 1.98 -6.60 10.09
CA HIS A 71 1.69 -7.36 11.31
C HIS A 71 0.20 -7.73 11.48
N LYS A 72 -0.71 -7.08 10.76
CA LYS A 72 -2.16 -7.38 10.82
C LYS A 72 -2.55 -8.57 9.94
N TYR A 73 -1.65 -9.03 9.07
CA TYR A 73 -1.89 -10.20 8.25
C TYR A 73 -1.82 -11.47 9.09
N ASP A 74 -2.87 -12.29 8.98
CA ASP A 74 -2.99 -13.56 9.67
C ASP A 74 -3.17 -14.67 8.63
N HIS A 75 -2.13 -15.49 8.49
CA HIS A 75 -2.09 -16.57 7.50
C HIS A 75 -3.08 -17.70 7.83
N THR A 76 -3.56 -17.81 9.08
CA THR A 76 -4.49 -18.86 9.52
C THR A 76 -5.93 -18.59 9.10
N LYS A 77 -6.26 -17.36 8.71
CA LYS A 77 -7.61 -16.95 8.26
C LYS A 77 -7.95 -17.38 6.83
N GLY A 78 -7.07 -18.14 6.18
CA GLY A 78 -7.30 -18.72 4.85
C GLY A 78 -7.16 -17.75 3.67
N SER A 79 -6.95 -16.46 3.92
CA SER A 79 -6.65 -15.48 2.86
C SER A 79 -5.18 -15.54 2.46
N LYS A 80 -4.90 -15.74 1.16
CA LYS A 80 -3.55 -15.58 0.61
C LYS A 80 -3.05 -14.16 0.82
N ALA A 81 -1.77 -14.00 1.15
CA ALA A 81 -1.16 -12.69 1.41
C ALA A 81 -1.35 -11.72 0.24
N PHE A 82 -1.16 -12.19 -1.00
CA PHE A 82 -1.38 -11.39 -2.20
C PHE A 82 -2.79 -10.76 -2.24
N SER A 83 -3.83 -11.57 -2.03
CA SER A 83 -5.21 -11.10 -2.06
C SER A 83 -5.50 -10.11 -0.92
N TYR A 84 -5.00 -10.41 0.27
CA TYR A 84 -5.14 -9.53 1.44
C TYR A 84 -4.52 -8.15 1.19
N PHE A 85 -3.23 -8.10 0.84
CA PHE A 85 -2.53 -6.84 0.62
C PHE A 85 -3.00 -6.10 -0.63
N SER A 86 -3.51 -6.81 -1.65
CA SER A 86 -4.17 -6.17 -2.80
C SER A 86 -5.41 -5.38 -2.39
N VAL A 87 -6.23 -5.94 -1.50
CA VAL A 87 -7.43 -5.24 -0.99
C VAL A 87 -7.03 -4.06 -0.11
N VAL A 88 -6.05 -4.25 0.78
CA VAL A 88 -5.56 -3.17 1.66
C VAL A 88 -4.98 -2.00 0.86
N CYS A 89 -4.17 -2.27 -0.17
CA CYS A 89 -3.60 -1.27 -1.06
C CYS A 89 -4.69 -0.48 -1.80
N LYS A 90 -5.66 -1.17 -2.42
CA LYS A 90 -6.78 -0.52 -3.11
C LYS A 90 -7.61 0.35 -2.17
N ASN A 91 -7.92 -0.15 -0.97
CA ASN A 91 -8.72 0.60 0.00
C ASN A 91 -8.01 1.89 0.44
N TYR A 92 -6.69 1.82 0.66
CA TYR A 92 -5.89 2.99 0.97
C TYR A 92 -5.99 4.05 -0.16
N LEU A 93 -5.81 3.63 -1.42
CA LEU A 93 -5.88 4.55 -2.57
C LEU A 93 -7.27 5.17 -2.75
N ILE A 94 -8.35 4.39 -2.56
CA ILE A 94 -9.73 4.89 -2.62
C ILE A 94 -9.98 5.96 -1.56
N LEU A 95 -9.56 5.70 -0.31
CA LEU A 95 -9.73 6.63 0.79
C LEU A 95 -8.98 7.93 0.53
N HIS A 96 -7.73 7.84 0.08
CA HIS A 96 -6.88 8.99 -0.18
C HIS A 96 -7.44 9.84 -1.34
N ASN A 97 -7.80 9.21 -2.47
CA ASN A 97 -8.42 9.90 -3.60
C ASN A 97 -9.73 10.61 -3.22
N ASN A 98 -10.59 9.95 -2.44
CA ASN A 98 -11.84 10.55 -1.96
C ASN A 98 -11.62 11.74 -1.01
N ALA A 99 -10.56 11.69 -0.19
CA ALA A 99 -10.20 12.81 0.67
C ALA A 99 -9.71 14.01 -0.15
N ASN A 100 -8.85 13.78 -1.14
CA ASN A 100 -8.34 14.84 -2.02
C ASN A 100 -9.45 15.45 -2.89
N TYR A 101 -10.36 14.63 -3.43
CA TYR A 101 -11.54 15.12 -4.14
C TYR A 101 -12.40 16.08 -3.30
N LYS A 102 -12.61 15.76 -2.01
CA LYS A 102 -13.37 16.64 -1.10
C LYS A 102 -12.65 17.96 -0.84
N LYS A 103 -11.32 17.92 -0.66
CA LYS A 103 -10.49 19.13 -0.48
C LYS A 103 -10.52 20.02 -1.73
N TYR A 104 -10.41 19.42 -2.91
CA TYR A 104 -10.49 20.10 -4.20
C TYR A 104 -11.83 20.85 -4.32
N LYS A 105 -12.95 20.18 -4.09
CA LYS A 105 -14.28 20.81 -4.13
C LYS A 105 -14.44 21.97 -3.15
N SER A 106 -13.94 21.82 -1.92
CA SER A 106 -14.03 22.91 -0.94
C SER A 106 -13.21 24.15 -1.30
N HIS A 107 -12.13 24.00 -2.09
CA HIS A 107 -11.36 25.16 -2.59
C HIS A 107 -12.06 25.83 -3.77
N ASP A 108 -12.64 25.06 -4.70
CA ASP A 108 -13.44 25.61 -5.80
C ASP A 108 -14.63 26.44 -5.27
N ASP A 109 -15.35 25.95 -4.27
CA ASP A 109 -16.48 26.67 -3.67
C ASP A 109 -16.09 28.02 -3.03
N ILE A 110 -14.86 28.17 -2.52
CA ILE A 110 -14.38 29.44 -1.95
C ILE A 110 -14.07 30.45 -3.07
N SER A 111 -13.51 30.01 -4.19
CA SER A 111 -13.14 30.89 -5.31
C SER A 111 -14.35 31.56 -5.98
N VAL A 112 -15.52 30.93 -5.94
CA VAL A 112 -16.76 31.43 -6.55
C VAL A 112 -17.42 32.53 -5.68
N LEU A 113 -17.07 32.64 -4.40
CA LEU A 113 -17.63 33.63 -3.48
C LEU A 113 -16.92 34.99 -3.52
N ASP A 114 -15.77 35.08 -4.21
CA ASP A 114 -14.98 36.30 -4.36
C ASP A 114 -15.24 37.07 -5.68
N THR A 115 -16.32 36.75 -6.42
CA THR A 115 -16.76 37.49 -7.62
C THR A 115 -18.11 38.17 -7.40
#